data_AF-A0A512PHX0-F1
#
_entry.id   AF-A0A512PHX0-F1
#
_cell.length_a   1.000
_cell.length_b   1.000
_cell.length_c   1.000
_cell.angle_alpha   90.00
_cell.angle_beta   90.00
_cell.angle_gamma   90.00
#
_symmetry.space_group_name_H-M   'P 1'
#
loop_
_entity.id
_entity.type
_entity.pdbx_description
1 polymer ?
#
loop_
_entity_poly.entity_id
_entity_poly.type
_entity_poly.pdbx_seq_one_letter_code
_entity_poly.pdbx_strand_id
1 'polypeptide(L)'
;MGDRLVGAVGTLLVLSGGLVLSGCGSQGGGELVVTYAAADGSSQSVTVPVEEPRCTVLAGTSLLRAPSGDAVITAMPVHGSPEKWTLSVAIGDGMTFVSDGSFDADESGFTVDELSGVVTATESDGTTTGISADAHVSGRFEC
;
A
#
# COMPACT_ATOMS: atom_id res chain seq x y z
N MET A 1 37.62 -33.84 -25.68
CA MET A 1 37.37 -32.72 -26.61
C MET A 1 36.40 -33.19 -27.68
N GLY A 2 35.20 -32.59 -27.74
CA GLY A 2 34.33 -32.65 -28.92
C GLY A 2 33.09 -33.53 -28.84
N ASP A 3 32.12 -33.13 -28.02
CA ASP A 3 30.68 -33.36 -28.22
C ASP A 3 30.24 -33.03 -29.66
N ARG A 4 29.21 -33.72 -30.16
CA ARG A 4 27.95 -33.13 -30.69
C ARG A 4 27.00 -34.25 -31.18
N LEU A 5 26.10 -34.69 -30.30
CA LEU A 5 24.89 -35.44 -30.67
C LEU A 5 23.78 -34.47 -31.08
N VAL A 6 23.17 -34.79 -32.21
CA VAL A 6 22.08 -34.07 -32.87
C VAL A 6 20.74 -34.38 -32.18
N GLY A 7 20.01 -33.31 -31.89
CA GLY A 7 18.56 -33.11 -31.94
C GLY A 7 17.59 -34.27 -31.62
N ALA A 8 16.76 -34.04 -30.60
CA ALA A 8 15.29 -34.12 -30.69
C ALA A 8 14.69 -33.94 -29.28
N VAL A 9 14.27 -32.72 -28.97
CA VAL A 9 13.29 -32.46 -27.90
C VAL A 9 12.28 -31.54 -28.55
N GLY A 10 11.10 -32.01 -28.93
CA GLY A 10 10.17 -32.66 -28.04
C GLY A 10 9.17 -31.58 -27.63
N THR A 11 8.15 -31.41 -28.46
CA THR A 11 7.03 -30.48 -28.31
C THR A 11 6.45 -30.55 -26.90
N LEU A 12 6.49 -29.42 -26.18
CA LEU A 12 5.71 -29.23 -24.96
C LEU A 12 4.76 -28.04 -25.19
N LEU A 13 3.63 -28.34 -25.84
CA LEU A 13 2.46 -27.48 -25.90
C LEU A 13 1.62 -27.82 -24.66
N VAL A 14 1.70 -27.01 -23.61
CA VAL A 14 0.88 -27.17 -22.41
C VAL A 14 0.21 -25.84 -22.08
N LEU A 15 -1.09 -25.83 -22.39
CA LEU A 15 -2.19 -25.07 -21.80
C LEU A 15 -2.06 -23.54 -21.64
N SER A 16 -2.63 -22.88 -22.65
CA SER A 16 -3.44 -21.66 -22.53
C SER A 16 -4.25 -21.59 -21.23
N GLY A 17 -3.97 -20.56 -20.43
CA GLY A 17 -4.67 -20.27 -19.17
C GLY A 17 -3.76 -19.74 -18.07
N GLY A 18 -2.67 -19.04 -18.42
CA GLY A 18 -1.85 -18.36 -17.43
C GLY A 18 -2.60 -17.13 -16.93
N LEU A 19 -3.17 -17.23 -15.72
CA LEU A 19 -3.38 -16.07 -14.87
C LEU A 19 -2.08 -15.27 -14.92
N VAL A 20 -2.12 -14.04 -15.42
CA VAL A 20 -0.97 -13.15 -15.36
C VAL A 20 -0.85 -12.73 -13.90
N LEU A 21 -0.28 -13.61 -13.07
CA LEU A 21 0.41 -13.18 -11.87
C LEU A 21 1.63 -12.45 -12.41
N SER A 22 1.44 -11.18 -12.77
CA SER A 22 2.50 -10.20 -12.83
C SER A 22 3.08 -10.11 -11.43
N GLY A 23 3.91 -11.09 -11.07
CA GLY A 23 4.80 -10.98 -9.93
C GLY A 23 5.74 -9.86 -10.27
N CYS A 24 5.38 -8.66 -9.82
CA CYS A 24 6.17 -7.45 -10.00
C CYS A 24 7.52 -7.71 -9.30
N GLY A 25 8.54 -7.96 -10.11
CA GLY A 25 9.93 -8.01 -9.67
C GLY A 25 10.47 -6.60 -9.61
N SER A 26 10.04 -5.82 -8.63
CA SER A 26 10.61 -4.51 -8.33
C SER A 26 10.76 -4.40 -6.81
N GLN A 27 11.97 -4.05 -6.36
CA GLN A 27 12.23 -3.67 -4.98
C GLN A 27 11.68 -2.26 -4.76
N GLY A 28 10.37 -2.10 -4.92
CA GLY A 28 9.67 -0.86 -4.60
C GLY A 28 9.86 -0.50 -3.13
N GLY A 29 9.58 0.74 -2.78
CA GLY A 29 9.73 1.23 -1.41
C GLY A 29 9.23 2.66 -1.28
N GLY A 30 9.65 3.33 -0.23
CA GLY A 30 9.13 4.66 0.08
C GLY A 30 9.02 4.89 1.57
N GLU A 31 8.34 5.97 1.91
CA GLU A 31 8.15 6.43 3.27
C GLU A 31 6.89 7.30 3.29
N LEU A 32 6.03 7.07 4.29
CA LEU A 32 4.92 7.95 4.61
C LEU A 32 5.16 8.58 5.98
N VAL A 33 4.87 9.87 6.10
CA VAL A 33 4.91 10.60 7.36
C VAL A 33 3.51 11.03 7.71
N VAL A 34 2.97 10.47 8.81
CA VAL A 34 1.68 10.85 9.37
C VAL A 34 1.91 11.85 10.49
N THR A 35 1.32 13.03 10.40
CA THR A 35 1.35 14.07 11.43
C THR A 35 -0.05 14.28 11.99
N TYR A 36 -0.18 14.34 13.32
CA TYR A 36 -1.46 14.51 14.00
C TYR A 36 -1.30 15.21 15.35
N ALA A 37 -2.39 15.77 15.88
CA ALA A 37 -2.43 16.29 17.25
C ALA A 37 -2.83 15.18 18.23
N ALA A 38 -2.02 14.92 19.26
CA ALA A 38 -2.38 14.00 20.33
C ALA A 38 -3.43 14.63 21.28
N ALA A 39 -4.03 13.81 22.14
CA ALA A 39 -5.07 14.24 23.08
C ALA A 39 -4.61 15.33 24.06
N ASP A 40 -3.30 15.44 24.32
CA ASP A 40 -2.70 16.49 25.15
C ASP A 40 -2.43 17.80 24.37
N GLY A 41 -2.78 17.83 23.09
CA GLY A 41 -2.58 18.97 22.19
C GLY A 41 -1.18 19.05 21.58
N SER A 42 -0.29 18.11 21.86
CA SER A 42 1.04 18.06 21.23
C SER A 42 0.95 17.57 19.79
N SER A 43 1.80 18.11 18.91
CA SER A 43 1.95 17.60 17.55
C SER A 43 2.87 16.38 17.55
N GLN A 44 2.43 15.31 16.91
CA GLN A 44 3.14 14.04 16.76
C GLN A 44 3.39 13.78 15.27
N SER A 45 4.53 13.18 14.95
CA SER A 45 4.84 12.71 13.60
C SER A 45 5.35 11.27 13.68
N VAL A 46 4.76 10.39 12.87
CA VAL A 46 5.12 8.99 12.75
C VAL A 46 5.58 8.73 11.33
N THR A 47 6.83 8.31 11.20
CA THR A 47 7.41 7.86 9.94
C THR A 47 7.16 6.36 9.76
N VAL A 48 6.55 6.00 8.64
CA VAL A 48 6.17 4.64 8.27
C VAL A 48 6.95 4.25 7.00
N PRO A 49 8.04 3.48 7.12
CA PRO A 49 8.78 3.00 5.94
C PRO A 49 7.91 2.06 5.09
N VAL A 50 8.05 2.11 3.77
CA VAL A 50 7.36 1.17 2.88
C VAL A 50 8.31 0.01 2.59
N GLU A 51 8.05 -1.16 3.16
CA GLU A 51 8.86 -2.37 2.96
C GLU A 51 8.09 -3.38 2.11
N GLU A 52 8.76 -3.98 1.12
CA GLU A 52 8.20 -5.04 0.26
C GLU A 52 6.77 -4.75 -0.26
N PRO A 53 6.55 -3.61 -0.94
CA PRO A 53 5.25 -3.21 -1.41
C PRO A 53 4.66 -4.24 -2.38
N ARG A 54 3.37 -4.51 -2.21
CA ARG A 54 2.58 -5.42 -3.04
C ARG A 54 1.52 -4.63 -3.76
N CYS A 55 1.56 -4.70 -5.08
CA CYS A 55 0.66 -4.00 -5.96
C CYS A 55 -0.15 -5.04 -6.71
N THR A 56 -1.40 -5.22 -6.30
CA THR A 56 -2.26 -6.30 -6.79
C THR A 56 -3.45 -5.71 -7.52
N VAL A 57 -3.70 -6.16 -8.74
CA VAL A 57 -4.93 -5.82 -9.49
C VAL A 57 -5.91 -6.99 -9.35
N LEU A 58 -6.98 -6.80 -8.59
CA LEU A 58 -8.05 -7.79 -8.40
C LEU A 58 -9.34 -7.30 -9.07
N ALA A 59 -9.76 -7.97 -10.14
CA ALA A 59 -11.04 -7.71 -10.80
C ALA A 59 -11.30 -6.23 -11.18
N GLY A 60 -10.25 -5.48 -11.54
CA GLY A 60 -10.33 -4.05 -11.88
C GLY A 60 -10.14 -3.10 -10.70
N THR A 61 -9.99 -3.62 -9.48
CA THR A 61 -9.63 -2.87 -8.28
C THR A 61 -8.15 -3.10 -7.99
N SER A 62 -7.35 -2.05 -8.05
CA SER A 62 -5.95 -2.09 -7.68
C SER A 62 -5.79 -1.91 -6.16
N LEU A 63 -4.95 -2.69 -5.51
CA LEU A 63 -4.68 -2.63 -4.08
C LEU A 63 -3.17 -2.47 -3.89
N LEU A 64 -2.77 -1.40 -3.21
CA LEU A 64 -1.39 -1.18 -2.81
C LEU A 64 -1.27 -1.48 -1.32
N ARG A 65 -0.37 -2.40 -0.97
CA ARG A 65 -0.17 -2.81 0.41
C ARG A 65 1.30 -3.02 0.72
N ALA A 66 1.79 -2.46 1.82
CA ALA A 66 3.12 -2.76 2.32
C ALA A 66 3.07 -3.05 3.83
N PRO A 67 3.77 -4.08 4.31
CA PRO A 67 4.19 -4.11 5.70
C PRO A 67 5.20 -3.00 6.00
N SER A 68 5.25 -2.56 7.26
CA SER A 68 6.19 -1.57 7.78
C SER A 68 6.48 -1.88 9.24
N GLY A 69 7.33 -2.86 9.53
CA GLY A 69 7.40 -3.43 10.89
C GLY A 69 6.02 -3.95 11.33
N ASP A 70 5.41 -3.32 12.35
CA ASP A 70 4.07 -3.65 12.86
C ASP A 70 2.92 -2.90 12.13
N ALA A 71 3.25 -2.00 11.21
CA ALA A 71 2.29 -1.20 10.46
C ALA A 71 1.89 -1.84 9.13
N VAL A 72 0.72 -1.44 8.63
CA VAL A 72 0.17 -1.82 7.33
C VAL A 72 -0.29 -0.57 6.63
N ILE A 73 0.23 -0.33 5.42
CA ILE A 73 -0.26 0.69 4.50
C ILE A 73 -1.25 0.02 3.56
N THR A 74 -2.40 0.64 3.33
CA THR A 74 -3.41 0.18 2.38
C THR A 74 -3.95 1.35 1.59
N ALA A 75 -3.78 1.32 0.27
CA ALA A 75 -4.47 2.22 -0.64
C ALA A 75 -5.49 1.44 -1.48
N MET A 76 -6.69 2.00 -1.63
CA MET A 76 -7.80 1.39 -2.40
C MET A 76 -8.40 2.41 -3.36
N PRO A 77 -8.86 2.01 -4.56
CA PRO A 77 -9.45 2.92 -5.51
C PRO A 77 -10.90 3.23 -5.11
N VAL A 78 -11.32 4.46 -5.36
CA VAL A 78 -12.68 4.94 -5.14
C VAL A 78 -13.58 4.32 -6.20
N HIS A 79 -14.72 3.79 -5.77
CA HIS A 79 -15.67 3.18 -6.69
C HIS A 79 -16.14 4.17 -7.76
N GLY A 80 -16.00 3.81 -9.03
CA GLY A 80 -16.37 4.66 -10.17
C GLY A 80 -15.31 5.68 -10.60
N SER A 81 -14.17 5.75 -9.91
CA SER A 81 -13.04 6.64 -10.21
C SER A 81 -11.72 5.89 -9.96
N PRO A 82 -11.30 4.99 -10.87
CA PRO A 82 -10.13 4.11 -10.66
C PRO A 82 -8.79 4.87 -10.51
N GLU A 83 -8.73 6.13 -10.94
CA GLU A 83 -7.61 7.04 -10.74
C GLU A 83 -7.58 7.68 -9.34
N LYS A 84 -8.71 7.67 -8.61
CA LYS A 84 -8.84 8.24 -7.27
C LYS A 84 -8.77 7.16 -6.22
N TRP A 85 -8.01 7.38 -5.16
CA TRP A 85 -7.72 6.39 -4.13
C TRP A 85 -7.91 6.95 -2.73
N THR A 86 -8.27 6.10 -1.77
CA THR A 86 -8.22 6.39 -0.33
C THR A 86 -7.05 5.67 0.31
N LEU A 87 -6.56 6.22 1.43
CA LEU A 87 -5.38 5.73 2.13
C LEU A 87 -5.69 5.44 3.59
N SER A 88 -5.24 4.28 4.06
CA SER A 88 -5.17 3.93 5.47
C SER A 88 -3.75 3.52 5.83
N VAL A 89 -3.25 4.03 6.96
CA VAL A 89 -1.90 3.76 7.46
C VAL A 89 -2.00 3.41 8.93
N ALA A 90 -1.69 2.17 9.30
CA ALA A 90 -1.49 1.85 10.72
C ALA A 90 -0.18 2.53 11.18
N ILE A 91 -0.22 3.18 12.34
CA ILE A 91 0.91 4.00 12.85
C ILE A 91 1.41 3.55 14.24
N GLY A 92 1.08 2.31 14.64
CA GLY A 92 1.45 1.73 15.93
C GLY A 92 0.39 1.88 17.02
N ASP A 93 0.52 1.13 18.12
CA ASP A 93 -0.34 1.20 19.31
C ASP A 93 -1.86 1.11 19.03
N GLY A 94 -2.25 0.33 18.03
CA GLY A 94 -3.65 0.21 17.59
C GLY A 94 -4.20 1.44 16.87
N MET A 95 -3.36 2.44 16.60
CA MET A 95 -3.72 3.65 15.88
C MET A 95 -3.64 3.46 14.36
N THR A 96 -4.58 4.10 13.68
CA THR A 96 -4.69 4.09 12.22
C THR A 96 -5.07 5.48 11.73
N PHE A 97 -4.31 6.00 10.78
CA PHE A 97 -4.70 7.13 9.94
C PHE A 97 -5.65 6.65 8.85
N VAL A 98 -6.68 7.44 8.56
CA VAL A 98 -7.62 7.24 7.45
C VAL A 98 -7.83 8.56 6.73
N SER A 99 -7.59 8.59 5.42
CA SER A 99 -7.78 9.79 4.61
C SER A 99 -9.25 10.22 4.55
N ASP A 100 -9.51 11.53 4.64
CA ASP A 100 -10.85 12.11 4.47
C ASP A 100 -11.20 12.35 2.98
N GLY A 101 -10.18 12.43 2.14
CA GLY A 101 -10.27 12.67 0.71
C GLY A 101 -9.70 11.54 -0.12
N SER A 102 -9.52 11.85 -1.41
CA SER A 102 -8.88 10.95 -2.36
C SER A 102 -7.68 11.61 -3.03
N PHE A 103 -6.74 10.80 -3.49
CA PHE A 103 -5.54 11.21 -4.20
C PHE A 103 -5.38 10.39 -5.47
N ASP A 104 -4.49 10.84 -6.36
CA ASP A 104 -4.20 10.14 -7.60
C ASP A 104 -3.13 9.06 -7.35
N ALA A 105 -3.40 7.85 -7.84
CA ALA A 105 -2.46 6.73 -7.79
C ALA A 105 -2.64 5.79 -8.99
N ASP A 106 -1.61 5.00 -9.28
CA ASP A 106 -1.64 3.97 -10.31
C ASP A 106 -0.98 2.67 -9.85
N GLU A 107 -0.76 1.74 -10.78
CA GLU A 107 -0.16 0.43 -10.52
C GLU A 107 1.33 0.50 -10.10
N SER A 108 1.98 1.64 -10.28
CA SER A 108 3.36 1.90 -9.89
C SER A 108 3.46 2.54 -8.50
N GLY A 109 2.34 3.01 -7.93
CA GLY A 109 2.26 3.60 -6.61
C GLY A 109 1.68 5.01 -6.59
N PHE A 110 2.16 5.84 -5.66
CA PHE A 110 1.69 7.22 -5.49
C PHE A 110 2.71 8.11 -4.78
N THR A 111 2.51 9.42 -4.92
CA THR A 111 3.12 10.45 -4.08
C THR A 111 2.03 11.39 -3.61
N VAL A 112 2.06 11.74 -2.33
CA VAL A 112 1.15 12.70 -1.70
C VAL A 112 1.97 13.75 -0.99
N ASP A 113 1.80 15.02 -1.36
CA ASP A 113 2.47 16.13 -0.66
C ASP A 113 1.82 16.37 0.70
N GLU A 114 0.49 16.36 0.72
CA GLU A 114 -0.33 16.45 1.93
C GLU A 114 -1.72 15.88 1.62
N LEU A 115 -2.16 14.91 2.40
CA LEU A 115 -3.51 14.35 2.34
C LEU A 115 -4.11 14.38 3.75
N SER A 116 -5.22 15.11 3.89
CA SER A 116 -5.93 15.22 5.16
C SER A 116 -6.62 13.91 5.54
N GLY A 117 -6.91 13.77 6.83
CA GLY A 117 -7.59 12.62 7.38
C GLY A 117 -7.75 12.70 8.89
N VAL A 118 -8.03 11.54 9.48
CA VAL A 118 -8.23 11.38 10.91
C VAL A 118 -7.33 10.28 11.44
N VAL A 119 -6.96 10.37 12.72
CA VAL A 119 -6.32 9.25 13.44
C VAL A 119 -7.31 8.69 14.44
N THR A 120 -7.49 7.39 14.41
CA THR A 120 -8.31 6.63 15.37
C THR A 120 -7.47 5.56 16.06
N ALA A 121 -7.73 5.29 17.33
CA ALA A 121 -7.19 4.14 18.05
C ALA A 121 -8.25 3.05 18.20
N THR A 122 -7.88 1.80 17.96
CA THR A 122 -8.75 0.64 18.20
C THR A 122 -8.22 -0.15 19.40
N GLU A 123 -9.04 -0.31 20.43
CA GLU A 123 -8.72 -1.07 21.63
C GLU A 123 -8.92 -2.57 21.43
N SER A 124 -8.44 -3.39 22.38
CA SER A 124 -8.53 -4.86 22.30
C SER A 124 -9.96 -5.41 22.33
N ASP A 125 -10.92 -4.62 22.81
CA ASP A 125 -12.35 -4.96 22.79
C ASP A 125 -13.03 -4.58 21.47
N GLY A 126 -12.29 -3.98 20.53
CA GLY A 126 -12.76 -3.52 19.23
C GLY A 126 -13.36 -2.11 19.23
N THR A 127 -13.36 -1.40 20.37
CA THR A 127 -13.82 -0.01 20.44
C THR A 127 -12.87 0.90 19.68
N THR A 128 -13.40 1.77 18.83
CA THR A 128 -12.64 2.76 18.08
C THR A 128 -12.88 4.16 18.64
N THR A 129 -11.80 4.87 18.98
CA THR A 129 -11.82 6.24 19.51
C THR A 129 -11.07 7.19 18.57
N GLY A 130 -11.62 8.38 18.32
CA GLY A 130 -10.93 9.42 17.57
C GLY A 130 -9.81 10.05 18.41
N ILE A 131 -8.59 10.08 17.87
CA ILE A 131 -7.42 10.70 18.48
C ILE A 131 -7.20 12.10 17.91
N SER A 132 -7.29 12.25 16.59
CA SER A 132 -7.16 13.53 15.89
C SER A 132 -8.15 13.60 14.74
N ALA A 133 -8.73 14.78 14.54
CA ALA A 133 -9.64 15.08 13.44
C ALA A 133 -8.99 15.91 12.31
N ASP A 134 -7.72 16.23 12.47
CA ASP A 134 -6.92 17.17 11.68
C ASP A 134 -5.53 16.57 11.39
N ALA A 135 -5.51 15.29 11.04
CA ALA A 135 -4.29 14.58 10.72
C ALA A 135 -3.95 14.72 9.24
N HIS A 136 -2.67 14.65 8.92
CA HIS A 136 -2.17 14.76 7.56
C HIS A 136 -1.14 13.66 7.29
N VAL A 137 -1.13 13.12 6.07
CA VAL A 137 -0.08 12.23 5.59
C VAL A 137 0.61 12.81 4.37
N SER A 138 1.92 12.63 4.31
CA SER A 138 2.76 13.00 3.17
C SER A 138 3.72 11.86 2.86
N GLY A 139 4.26 11.81 1.64
CA GLY A 139 5.30 10.87 1.25
C GLY A 139 4.99 10.11 -0.03
N ARG A 140 5.69 8.99 -0.21
CA ARG A 140 5.61 8.18 -1.43
C ARG A 140 5.52 6.70 -1.13
N PHE A 141 4.84 5.99 -2.03
CA PHE A 141 4.76 4.54 -2.08
C PHE A 141 5.09 4.13 -3.51
N GLU A 142 6.09 3.27 -3.70
CA GLU A 142 6.50 2.80 -5.02
C GLU A 142 6.41 1.28 -5.06
N CYS A 143 5.82 0.75 -6.13
CA CYS A 143 5.98 -0.62 -6.56
C CYS A 143 7.31 -0.73 -7.33
#